data_AF-A0AAD4EFN6-F1
#
_entry.id   AF-A0AAD4EFN6-F1
#
_cell.length_a   1.000
_cell.length_b   1.000
_cell.length_c   1.000
_cell.angle_alpha   90.00
_cell.angle_beta   90.00
_cell.angle_gamma   90.00
#
_symmetry.space_group_name_H-M   'P 1'
#
loop_
_entity.id
_entity.type
_entity.pdbx_description
1 polymer ?
#
loop_
_entity_poly.entity_id
_entity_poly.type
_entity_poly.pdbx_seq_one_letter_code
_entity_poly.pdbx_strand_id
1 'polypeptide(L)'
;MVLKTAVFELKKSAIFENAFPTITEKRTMAMQAVSNAAYKHKERAILKRLKHDTDFAVALASIPEGRLSAFRTGIKKLAHQIVVSRFALRRGCSNEVEELLKSHKYIFPTNQNGKVLGDQPFCDEAMIDTLHQSLFDGENSIGVQSHEDFVSVLDGNDEPELPIAMVALIATVIYAILMDWRSGNPPSSSQVKSFNATVYISVYKAHEATLTQIFEGGKKKYHALMTRLYKAVCVSDNVLLPSGALSNFDYLDLSAMSED
;
A
#
# COMPACT_ATOMS: atom_id res chain seq x y z
N MET A 1 -25.53 5.81 -8.53
CA MET A 1 -24.67 6.64 -7.65
C MET A 1 -24.10 5.82 -6.50
N VAL A 2 -24.95 5.13 -5.71
CA VAL A 2 -24.55 4.26 -4.58
C VAL A 2 -23.42 3.29 -4.90
N LEU A 3 -23.52 2.50 -5.98
CA LEU A 3 -22.49 1.51 -6.30
C LEU A 3 -21.12 2.12 -6.63
N LYS A 4 -21.07 3.29 -7.26
CA LYS A 4 -19.80 3.99 -7.54
C LYS A 4 -19.14 4.41 -6.24
N THR A 5 -19.92 4.97 -5.32
CA THR A 5 -19.44 5.32 -3.97
C THR A 5 -19.03 4.08 -3.18
N ALA A 6 -19.79 2.99 -3.22
CA ALA A 6 -19.43 1.75 -2.54
C ALA A 6 -18.11 1.15 -3.05
N VAL A 7 -17.83 1.24 -4.37
CA VAL A 7 -16.52 0.85 -4.92
C VAL A 7 -15.40 1.73 -4.38
N PHE A 8 -15.63 3.04 -4.25
CA PHE A 8 -14.66 3.96 -3.65
C PHE A 8 -14.41 3.64 -2.17
N GLU A 9 -15.48 3.49 -1.38
CA GLU A 9 -15.41 3.13 0.04
C GLU A 9 -14.69 1.78 0.27
N LEU A 10 -14.95 0.76 -0.56
CA LEU A 10 -14.22 -0.51 -0.44
C LEU A 10 -12.72 -0.35 -0.73
N LYS A 11 -12.36 0.45 -1.75
CA LYS A 11 -10.95 0.73 -2.03
C LYS A 11 -10.30 1.49 -0.88
N LYS A 12 -11.04 2.40 -0.24
CA LYS A 12 -10.60 3.16 0.94
C LYS A 12 -10.34 2.19 2.09
N SER A 13 -11.31 1.35 2.48
CA SER A 13 -11.09 0.33 3.51
C SER A 13 -9.93 -0.61 3.15
N ALA A 14 -9.69 -0.91 1.87
CA ALA A 14 -8.56 -1.74 1.49
C ALA A 14 -7.20 -1.09 1.77
N ILE A 15 -7.04 0.22 1.58
CA ILE A 15 -5.77 0.91 1.84
C ILE A 15 -5.63 1.39 3.30
N PHE A 16 -6.73 1.60 4.02
CA PHE A 16 -6.70 2.04 5.42
C PHE A 16 -6.72 0.87 6.41
N GLU A 17 -7.38 -0.24 6.08
CA GLU A 17 -7.61 -1.33 7.03
C GLU A 17 -6.89 -2.62 6.62
N ASN A 18 -7.17 -3.16 5.44
CA ASN A 18 -6.55 -4.41 4.98
C ASN A 18 -6.63 -4.56 3.47
N ALA A 19 -5.49 -4.56 2.79
CA ALA A 19 -5.45 -4.68 1.35
C ALA A 19 -5.63 -6.11 0.86
N PHE A 20 -5.44 -7.12 1.71
CA PHE A 20 -5.57 -8.55 1.42
C PHE A 20 -6.54 -9.25 2.39
N PRO A 21 -7.82 -8.82 2.41
CA PRO A 21 -8.81 -9.45 3.28
C PRO A 21 -9.08 -10.88 2.84
N THR A 22 -9.35 -11.73 3.81
CA THR A 22 -9.94 -13.06 3.60
C THR A 22 -11.28 -12.95 2.86
N ILE A 23 -11.81 -14.08 2.39
CA ILE A 23 -13.10 -14.09 1.69
C ILE A 23 -14.21 -13.48 2.58
N THR A 24 -14.23 -13.82 3.87
CA THR A 24 -15.22 -13.33 4.84
C THR A 24 -15.05 -11.84 5.14
N GLU A 25 -13.82 -11.39 5.38
CA GLU A 25 -13.52 -9.97 5.63
C GLU A 25 -13.86 -9.12 4.41
N LYS A 26 -13.47 -9.57 3.21
CA LYS A 26 -13.73 -8.85 1.96
C LYS A 26 -15.23 -8.63 1.75
N ARG A 27 -16.04 -9.66 2.04
CA ARG A 27 -17.50 -9.56 1.98
C ARG A 27 -18.05 -8.59 3.01
N THR A 28 -17.52 -8.63 4.23
CA THR A 28 -17.92 -7.72 5.31
C THR A 28 -17.61 -6.26 4.94
N MET A 29 -16.38 -5.99 4.48
CA MET A 29 -15.97 -4.67 3.99
C MET A 29 -16.86 -4.19 2.84
N ALA A 30 -17.19 -5.07 1.89
CA ALA A 30 -18.04 -4.72 0.75
C ALA A 30 -19.49 -4.43 1.16
N MET A 31 -20.06 -5.21 2.09
CA MET A 31 -21.39 -4.94 2.65
C MET A 31 -21.42 -3.61 3.40
N GLN A 32 -20.39 -3.33 4.20
CA GLN A 32 -20.25 -2.06 4.91
C GLN A 32 -20.13 -0.89 3.93
N ALA A 33 -19.31 -1.01 2.89
CA ALA A 33 -19.15 0.00 1.86
C ALA A 33 -20.46 0.32 1.13
N VAL A 34 -21.25 -0.70 0.80
CA VAL A 34 -22.57 -0.54 0.18
C VAL A 34 -23.56 0.14 1.14
N SER A 35 -23.55 -0.24 2.42
CA SER A 35 -24.39 0.38 3.45
C SER A 35 -24.04 1.85 3.66
N ASN A 36 -22.75 2.18 3.83
CA ASN A 36 -22.25 3.55 3.97
C ASN A 36 -22.60 4.40 2.75
N ALA A 37 -22.43 3.86 1.55
CA ALA A 37 -22.81 4.55 0.32
C ALA A 37 -24.32 4.80 0.24
N ALA A 38 -25.16 3.81 0.55
CA ALA A 38 -26.61 3.98 0.56
C ALA A 38 -27.05 5.03 1.59
N TYR A 39 -26.41 5.05 2.76
CA TYR A 39 -26.62 6.06 3.79
C TYR A 39 -26.25 7.47 3.31
N LYS A 40 -25.05 7.63 2.73
CA LYS A 40 -24.55 8.91 2.18
C LYS A 40 -25.48 9.49 1.11
N HIS A 41 -26.05 8.63 0.26
CA HIS A 41 -27.01 9.01 -0.78
C HIS A 41 -28.47 9.07 -0.30
N LYS A 42 -28.75 8.83 0.99
CA LYS A 42 -30.08 8.84 1.60
C LYS A 42 -31.07 7.83 0.95
N GLU A 43 -30.55 6.71 0.43
CA GLU A 43 -31.32 5.68 -0.27
C GLU A 43 -31.98 4.69 0.69
N ARG A 44 -33.06 5.12 1.35
CA ARG A 44 -33.76 4.37 2.40
C ARG A 44 -34.26 2.99 1.95
N ALA A 45 -34.72 2.87 0.70
CA ALA A 45 -35.19 1.61 0.15
C ALA A 45 -34.07 0.58 0.06
N ILE A 46 -32.87 1.01 -0.36
CA ILE A 46 -31.68 0.15 -0.43
C ILE A 46 -31.26 -0.25 0.99
N LEU A 47 -31.18 0.68 1.93
CA LEU A 47 -30.84 0.38 3.34
C LEU A 47 -31.79 -0.64 3.96
N LYS A 48 -33.10 -0.50 3.72
CA LYS A 48 -34.11 -1.46 4.22
C LYS A 48 -33.86 -2.86 3.66
N ARG A 49 -33.59 -2.97 2.35
CA ARG A 49 -33.32 -4.28 1.72
C ARG A 49 -32.01 -4.88 2.20
N LEU A 50 -30.94 -4.09 2.34
CA LEU A 50 -29.66 -4.57 2.89
C LEU A 50 -29.83 -5.23 4.27
N LYS A 51 -30.77 -4.75 5.09
CA LYS A 51 -31.04 -5.28 6.43
C LYS A 51 -31.90 -6.55 6.45
N HIS A 52 -32.80 -6.71 5.47
CA HIS A 52 -33.87 -7.72 5.53
C HIS A 52 -33.84 -8.75 4.40
N ASP A 53 -33.03 -8.53 3.37
CA ASP A 53 -32.93 -9.35 2.16
C ASP A 53 -31.45 -9.72 1.95
N THR A 54 -31.07 -10.89 2.49
CA THR A 54 -29.69 -11.39 2.46
C THR A 54 -29.19 -11.59 1.04
N ASP A 55 -30.03 -12.12 0.15
CA ASP A 55 -29.66 -12.38 -1.24
C ASP A 55 -29.38 -11.07 -1.97
N PHE A 56 -30.19 -10.04 -1.74
CA PHE A 56 -29.93 -8.69 -2.24
C PHE A 56 -28.63 -8.11 -1.69
N ALA A 57 -28.38 -8.25 -0.38
CA ALA A 57 -27.16 -7.74 0.23
C ALA A 57 -25.91 -8.40 -0.35
N VAL A 58 -25.92 -9.73 -0.51
CA VAL A 58 -24.83 -10.50 -1.14
C VAL A 58 -24.64 -10.10 -2.60
N ALA A 59 -25.73 -10.03 -3.37
CA ALA A 59 -25.67 -9.63 -4.77
C ALA A 59 -25.09 -8.23 -4.93
N LEU A 60 -25.50 -7.27 -4.11
CA LEU A 60 -25.04 -5.89 -4.21
C LEU A 60 -23.58 -5.74 -3.75
N ALA A 61 -23.16 -6.46 -2.71
CA ALA A 61 -21.77 -6.48 -2.22
C ALA A 61 -20.80 -7.13 -3.22
N SER A 62 -21.26 -8.11 -4.03
CA SER A 62 -20.41 -8.78 -5.03
C SER A 62 -19.80 -7.80 -6.06
N ILE A 63 -20.50 -6.69 -6.34
CA ILE A 63 -20.06 -5.69 -7.31
C ILE A 63 -18.77 -5.00 -6.86
N PRO A 64 -18.70 -4.31 -5.71
CA PRO A 64 -17.44 -3.76 -5.22
C PRO A 64 -16.40 -4.84 -4.90
N GLU A 65 -16.78 -6.02 -4.37
CA GLU A 65 -15.83 -7.11 -4.13
C GLU A 65 -15.01 -7.46 -5.38
N GLY A 66 -15.68 -7.54 -6.54
CA GLY A 66 -15.03 -7.82 -7.84
C GLY A 66 -14.07 -6.72 -8.30
N ARG A 67 -14.14 -5.51 -7.73
CA ARG A 67 -13.28 -4.37 -8.09
C ARG A 67 -11.98 -4.31 -7.29
N LEU A 68 -11.86 -5.05 -6.18
CA LEU A 68 -10.64 -5.04 -5.36
C LEU A 68 -9.43 -5.64 -6.10
N SER A 69 -9.64 -6.74 -6.83
CA SER A 69 -8.58 -7.34 -7.66
C SER A 69 -8.13 -6.40 -8.79
N ALA A 70 -9.10 -5.75 -9.46
CA ALA A 70 -8.82 -4.77 -10.49
C ALA A 70 -8.09 -3.53 -9.93
N PHE A 71 -8.37 -3.14 -8.69
CA PHE A 71 -7.69 -2.05 -8.01
C PHE A 71 -6.21 -2.36 -7.78
N ARG A 72 -5.86 -3.50 -7.17
CA ARG A 72 -4.45 -3.91 -6.99
C ARG A 72 -3.72 -4.06 -8.31
N THR A 73 -4.39 -4.62 -9.32
CA THR A 73 -3.85 -4.73 -10.69
C THR A 73 -3.61 -3.35 -11.31
N GLY A 74 -4.48 -2.37 -11.05
CA GLY A 74 -4.30 -0.98 -11.48
C GLY A 74 -3.06 -0.34 -10.86
N ILE A 75 -2.87 -0.51 -9.55
CA ILE A 75 -1.67 -0.03 -8.84
C ILE A 75 -0.40 -0.65 -9.44
N LYS A 76 -0.36 -1.99 -9.61
CA LYS A 76 0.79 -2.67 -10.23
C LYS A 76 1.11 -2.15 -11.63
N LYS A 77 0.10 -1.83 -12.44
CA LYS A 77 0.32 -1.30 -13.79
C LYS A 77 1.00 0.08 -13.77
N LEU A 78 0.55 0.98 -12.89
CA LEU A 78 1.15 2.31 -12.73
C LEU A 78 2.59 2.18 -12.21
N ALA A 79 2.76 1.40 -11.15
CA ALA A 79 4.05 1.14 -10.50
C ALA A 79 5.09 0.49 -11.43
N HIS A 80 4.67 -0.23 -12.48
CA HIS A 80 5.58 -1.02 -13.29
C HIS A 80 6.73 -0.21 -13.89
N GLN A 81 6.43 0.94 -14.50
CA GLN A 81 7.45 1.77 -15.12
C GLN A 81 8.36 2.45 -14.09
N ILE A 82 7.79 2.88 -12.95
CA ILE A 82 8.54 3.43 -11.82
C ILE A 82 9.58 2.41 -11.35
N VAL A 83 9.14 1.18 -11.04
CA VAL A 83 10.01 0.11 -10.52
C VAL A 83 11.08 -0.29 -11.54
N VAL A 84 10.72 -0.42 -12.83
CA VAL A 84 11.69 -0.72 -13.89
C VAL A 84 12.77 0.35 -14.00
N SER A 85 12.37 1.62 -13.98
CA SER A 85 13.30 2.76 -14.05
C SER A 85 14.18 2.82 -12.80
N ARG A 86 13.57 2.77 -11.61
CA ARG A 86 14.25 2.99 -10.33
C ARG A 86 15.30 1.92 -10.02
N PHE A 87 14.99 0.65 -10.31
CA PHE A 87 15.93 -0.45 -10.11
C PHE A 87 16.75 -0.79 -11.36
N ALA A 88 16.68 0.05 -12.40
CA ALA A 88 17.40 -0.15 -13.67
C ALA A 88 17.23 -1.57 -14.25
N LEU A 89 16.00 -2.09 -14.19
CA LEU A 89 15.66 -3.45 -14.62
C LEU A 89 15.83 -3.57 -16.13
N ARG A 90 16.64 -4.53 -16.55
CA ARG A 90 17.04 -4.74 -17.95
C ARG A 90 17.25 -6.21 -18.22
N ARG A 91 17.33 -6.58 -19.50
CA ARG A 91 17.61 -7.98 -19.86
C ARG A 91 18.93 -8.43 -19.20
N GLY A 92 18.90 -9.58 -18.53
CA GLY A 92 20.01 -10.14 -17.76
C GLY A 92 20.03 -9.77 -16.28
N CYS A 93 19.09 -8.96 -15.76
CA CYS A 93 19.13 -8.47 -14.37
C CYS A 93 18.67 -9.47 -13.30
N SER A 94 18.79 -10.78 -13.55
CA SER A 94 18.26 -11.83 -12.65
C SER A 94 18.90 -11.75 -11.26
N ASN A 95 20.21 -11.55 -11.21
CA ASN A 95 20.96 -11.49 -9.95
C ASN A 95 20.63 -10.23 -9.16
N GLU A 96 20.53 -9.08 -9.84
CA GLU A 96 20.14 -7.82 -9.19
C GLU A 96 18.73 -7.88 -8.61
N VAL A 97 17.80 -8.53 -9.32
CA VAL A 97 16.43 -8.76 -8.82
C VAL A 97 16.45 -9.69 -7.60
N GLU A 98 17.23 -10.77 -7.62
CA GLU A 98 17.34 -11.66 -6.47
C GLU A 98 17.94 -10.96 -5.24
N GLU A 99 18.95 -10.11 -5.43
CA GLU A 99 19.55 -9.29 -4.36
C GLU A 99 18.57 -8.25 -3.80
N LEU A 100 17.71 -7.66 -4.64
CA LEU A 100 16.64 -6.76 -4.18
C LEU A 100 15.58 -7.50 -3.37
N LEU A 101 15.18 -8.69 -3.82
CA LEU A 101 14.17 -9.52 -3.16
C LEU A 101 14.68 -10.10 -1.84
N LYS A 102 15.98 -10.39 -1.75
CA LYS A 102 16.63 -10.89 -0.54
C LYS A 102 16.48 -9.91 0.61
N SER A 103 15.97 -10.42 1.74
CA SER A 103 15.68 -9.64 2.95
C SER A 103 14.86 -8.36 2.69
N HIS A 104 14.06 -8.36 1.60
CA HIS A 104 13.24 -7.23 1.15
C HIS A 104 14.00 -5.91 0.95
N LYS A 105 15.26 -5.98 0.51
CA LYS A 105 16.13 -4.81 0.34
C LYS A 105 15.50 -3.65 -0.46
N TYR A 106 14.60 -3.94 -1.40
CA TYR A 106 13.91 -2.94 -2.22
C TYR A 106 13.05 -1.92 -1.46
N ILE A 107 12.71 -2.14 -0.18
CA ILE A 107 11.95 -1.15 0.61
C ILE A 107 12.85 -0.08 1.21
N PHE A 108 14.17 -0.31 1.27
CA PHE A 108 15.10 0.57 1.94
C PHE A 108 15.83 1.45 0.92
N PRO A 109 16.01 2.75 1.21
CA PRO A 109 16.86 3.60 0.40
C PRO A 109 18.32 3.12 0.51
N THR A 110 19.11 3.51 -0.50
CA THR A 110 20.56 3.28 -0.51
C THR A 110 21.28 4.61 -0.60
N ASN A 111 22.43 4.72 0.06
CA ASN A 111 23.29 5.90 -0.11
C ASN A 111 24.06 5.84 -1.44
N GLN A 112 24.83 6.89 -1.71
CA GLN A 112 25.67 7.02 -2.91
C GLN A 112 26.67 5.86 -3.10
N ASN A 113 27.01 5.15 -2.02
CA ASN A 113 27.92 3.99 -2.05
C ASN A 113 27.17 2.65 -2.19
N GLY A 114 25.86 2.68 -2.40
CA GLY A 114 25.02 1.47 -2.51
C GLY A 114 24.77 0.75 -1.18
N LYS A 115 25.13 1.36 -0.04
CA LYS A 115 24.83 0.81 1.28
C LYS A 115 23.37 1.11 1.63
N VAL A 116 22.67 0.09 2.11
CA VAL A 116 21.29 0.19 2.58
C VAL A 116 21.21 1.06 3.85
N LEU A 117 20.24 1.97 3.89
CA LEU A 117 19.96 2.83 5.03
C LEU A 117 18.83 2.19 5.84
N GLY A 118 19.19 1.65 7.00
CA GLY A 118 18.31 0.78 7.75
C GLY A 118 17.31 1.46 8.66
N ASP A 119 17.63 2.69 9.02
CA ASP A 119 16.79 3.61 9.79
C ASP A 119 15.61 4.18 9.01
N GLN A 120 15.48 3.84 7.72
CA GLN A 120 14.44 4.37 6.84
C GLN A 120 13.74 3.28 6.02
N PRO A 121 13.19 2.24 6.67
CA PRO A 121 12.41 1.23 5.95
C PRO A 121 11.23 1.90 5.21
N PHE A 122 10.88 1.38 4.04
CA PHE A 122 9.79 1.88 3.19
C PHE A 122 10.00 3.26 2.57
N CYS A 123 11.14 3.92 2.80
CA CYS A 123 11.46 5.25 2.26
C CYS A 123 12.28 5.22 0.96
N ASP A 124 12.42 4.07 0.28
CA ASP A 124 13.01 4.09 -1.07
C ASP A 124 12.14 4.92 -2.03
N GLU A 125 12.75 5.63 -2.98
CA GLU A 125 12.00 6.45 -3.94
C GLU A 125 10.99 5.62 -4.75
N ALA A 126 11.26 4.33 -5.04
CA ALA A 126 10.26 3.47 -5.69
C ALA A 126 8.97 3.37 -4.86
N MET A 127 9.08 3.34 -3.52
CA MET A 127 7.93 3.32 -2.62
C MET A 127 7.17 4.65 -2.68
N ILE A 128 7.88 5.77 -2.56
CA ILE A 128 7.31 7.12 -2.52
C ILE A 128 6.62 7.44 -3.85
N ASP A 129 7.30 7.25 -4.97
CA ASP A 129 6.77 7.51 -6.31
C ASP A 129 5.57 6.61 -6.61
N THR A 130 5.63 5.34 -6.19
CA THR A 130 4.51 4.42 -6.40
C THR A 130 3.32 4.81 -5.53
N LEU A 131 3.51 5.16 -4.26
CA LEU A 131 2.46 5.69 -3.38
C LEU A 131 1.82 6.93 -4.02
N HIS A 132 2.64 7.90 -4.42
CA HIS A 132 2.18 9.14 -5.02
C HIS A 132 1.34 8.86 -6.28
N GLN A 133 1.94 8.23 -7.29
CA GLN A 133 1.29 8.02 -8.59
C GLN A 133 0.04 7.14 -8.51
N SER A 134 -0.03 6.21 -7.56
CA SER A 134 -1.16 5.27 -7.47
C SER A 134 -2.29 5.73 -6.56
N LEU A 135 -2.00 6.54 -5.53
CA LEU A 135 -2.96 6.87 -4.48
C LEU A 135 -3.14 8.37 -4.22
N PHE A 136 -2.19 9.23 -4.60
CA PHE A 136 -2.23 10.67 -4.30
C PHE A 136 -2.24 11.57 -5.55
N ASP A 137 -1.89 11.05 -6.74
CA ASP A 137 -1.85 11.83 -7.98
C ASP A 137 -3.25 12.27 -8.45
N GLY A 138 -3.45 13.59 -8.47
CA GLY A 138 -4.68 14.28 -8.87
C GLY A 138 -5.75 14.42 -7.77
N GLU A 139 -6.61 15.44 -7.92
CA GLU A 139 -7.66 15.79 -6.94
C GLU A 139 -8.67 14.66 -6.66
N ASN A 140 -8.84 13.76 -7.63
CA ASN A 140 -9.76 12.62 -7.51
C ASN A 140 -9.08 11.35 -6.98
N SER A 141 -7.81 11.42 -6.58
CA SER A 141 -7.12 10.30 -5.97
C SER A 141 -7.71 9.97 -4.60
N ILE A 142 -7.50 8.73 -4.13
CA ILE A 142 -8.11 8.28 -2.89
C ILE A 142 -7.44 8.90 -1.66
N GLY A 143 -6.13 9.14 -1.73
CA GLY A 143 -5.35 9.82 -0.69
C GLY A 143 -5.75 11.29 -0.56
N VAL A 144 -6.01 11.99 -1.67
CA VAL A 144 -6.48 13.39 -1.61
C VAL A 144 -7.93 13.46 -1.10
N GLN A 145 -8.83 12.60 -1.60
CA GLN A 145 -10.23 12.60 -1.17
C GLN A 145 -10.45 12.10 0.27
N SER A 146 -9.47 11.43 0.87
CA SER A 146 -9.55 10.83 2.21
C SER A 146 -8.56 11.50 3.18
N HIS A 147 -8.19 12.77 2.95
CA HIS A 147 -7.20 13.49 3.74
C HIS A 147 -7.52 13.47 5.26
N GLU A 148 -8.79 13.60 5.62
CA GLU A 148 -9.26 13.59 7.01
C GLU A 148 -9.12 12.23 7.71
N ASP A 149 -8.89 11.15 6.96
CA ASP A 149 -8.78 9.79 7.51
C ASP A 149 -7.33 9.41 7.88
N PHE A 150 -6.35 10.25 7.55
CA PHE A 150 -4.96 10.07 7.97
C PHE A 150 -4.78 10.70 9.35
N VAL A 151 -4.68 9.85 10.36
CA VAL A 151 -4.65 10.25 11.77
C VAL A 151 -3.37 9.80 12.44
N SER A 152 -2.87 10.60 13.39
CA SER A 152 -1.69 10.23 14.15
C SER A 152 -1.99 9.10 15.15
N VAL A 153 -0.99 8.24 15.39
CA VAL A 153 -1.02 7.28 16.50
C VAL A 153 -0.65 7.90 17.86
N LEU A 154 -0.16 9.15 17.87
CA LEU A 154 0.19 9.88 19.08
C LEU A 154 -0.99 10.70 19.58
N ASP A 155 -1.29 10.57 20.87
CA ASP A 155 -2.39 11.31 21.49
C ASP A 155 -2.15 12.82 21.41
N GLY A 156 -3.11 13.55 20.84
CA GLY A 156 -3.06 15.01 20.73
C GLY A 156 -2.17 15.55 19.60
N ASN A 157 -1.69 14.69 18.70
CA ASN A 157 -0.97 15.08 17.49
C ASN A 157 -1.93 15.03 16.27
N ASP A 158 -1.86 16.05 15.41
CA ASP A 158 -2.69 16.20 14.21
C ASP A 158 -1.91 15.99 12.90
N GLU A 159 -0.62 15.64 12.98
CA GLU A 159 0.16 15.32 11.79
C GLU A 159 -0.32 14.01 11.15
N PRO A 160 -0.65 14.03 9.85
CA PRO A 160 -1.18 12.87 9.16
C PRO A 160 -0.12 11.77 8.96
N GLU A 161 -0.51 10.53 9.21
CA GLU A 161 0.33 9.34 9.06
C GLU A 161 -0.25 8.39 8.01
N LEU A 162 0.60 7.77 7.17
CA LEU A 162 0.15 6.71 6.28
C LEU A 162 -0.27 5.44 7.05
N PRO A 163 -1.39 4.80 6.67
CA PRO A 163 -1.80 3.52 7.28
C PRO A 163 -0.85 2.36 6.92
N ILE A 164 -0.70 1.41 7.84
CA ILE A 164 0.07 0.17 7.63
C ILE A 164 -0.36 -0.56 6.36
N ALA A 165 -1.67 -0.74 6.17
CA ALA A 165 -2.22 -1.46 5.02
C ALA A 165 -1.84 -0.81 3.68
N MET A 166 -1.75 0.52 3.64
CA MET A 166 -1.36 1.28 2.46
C MET A 166 0.10 1.04 2.11
N VAL A 167 1.00 1.22 3.08
CA VAL A 167 2.45 1.06 2.87
C VAL A 167 2.78 -0.40 2.54
N ALA A 168 2.19 -1.37 3.26
CA ALA A 168 2.40 -2.79 3.00
C ALA A 168 1.89 -3.22 1.61
N LEU A 169 0.77 -2.66 1.13
CA LEU A 169 0.26 -2.92 -0.21
C LEU A 169 1.27 -2.50 -1.27
N ILE A 170 1.84 -1.30 -1.15
CA ILE A 170 2.77 -0.75 -2.15
C ILE A 170 4.07 -1.56 -2.17
N ALA A 171 4.64 -1.88 -1.00
CA ALA A 171 5.80 -2.76 -0.92
C ALA A 171 5.54 -4.13 -1.59
N THR A 172 4.34 -4.68 -1.38
CA THR A 172 3.92 -5.95 -2.02
C THR A 172 3.77 -5.81 -3.54
N VAL A 173 3.30 -4.66 -4.03
CA VAL A 173 3.22 -4.39 -5.47
C VAL A 173 4.61 -4.32 -6.11
N ILE A 174 5.55 -3.64 -5.48
CA ILE A 174 6.94 -3.57 -5.95
C ILE A 174 7.56 -4.96 -5.97
N TYR A 175 7.37 -5.76 -4.90
CA TYR A 175 7.77 -7.16 -4.88
C TYR A 175 7.20 -7.96 -6.05
N ALA A 176 5.89 -7.80 -6.33
CA ALA A 176 5.24 -8.51 -7.42
C ALA A 176 5.84 -8.15 -8.79
N ILE A 177 6.26 -6.91 -8.99
CA ILE A 177 6.94 -6.46 -10.22
C ILE A 177 8.36 -7.04 -10.29
N LEU A 178 9.11 -7.02 -9.18
CA LEU A 178 10.44 -7.65 -9.14
C LEU A 178 10.34 -9.15 -9.44
N MET A 179 9.34 -9.85 -8.91
CA MET A 179 9.08 -11.25 -9.21
C MET A 179 8.77 -11.51 -10.70
N ASP A 180 8.09 -10.58 -11.38
CA ASP A 180 7.87 -10.68 -12.83
C ASP A 180 9.19 -10.63 -13.62
N TRP A 181 10.19 -9.92 -13.10
CA TRP A 181 11.53 -9.78 -13.67
C TRP A 181 12.54 -10.83 -13.19
N ARG A 182 12.13 -11.77 -12.32
CA ARG A 182 13.03 -12.76 -11.69
C ARG A 182 13.81 -13.61 -12.69
N SER A 183 13.30 -13.84 -13.89
CA SER A 183 14.01 -14.58 -14.95
C SER A 183 15.11 -13.76 -15.65
N GLY A 184 15.28 -12.49 -15.30
CA GLY A 184 16.14 -11.54 -15.99
C GLY A 184 15.61 -11.10 -17.36
N ASN A 185 14.36 -11.41 -17.72
CA ASN A 185 13.75 -10.97 -18.97
C ASN A 185 12.55 -10.06 -18.70
N PRO A 186 12.26 -9.10 -19.60
CA PRO A 186 11.06 -8.28 -19.50
C PRO A 186 9.81 -9.18 -19.43
N PRO A 187 8.87 -8.89 -18.51
CA PRO A 187 7.67 -9.68 -18.40
C PRO A 187 6.77 -9.53 -19.60
N SER A 188 6.01 -10.59 -19.87
CA SER A 188 4.94 -10.55 -20.87
C SER A 188 3.86 -9.55 -20.48
N SER A 189 3.10 -9.08 -21.48
CA SER A 189 2.00 -8.13 -21.24
C SER A 189 0.92 -8.69 -20.30
N SER A 190 0.73 -10.01 -20.24
CA SER A 190 -0.21 -10.65 -19.31
C SER A 190 0.29 -10.59 -17.87
N GLN A 191 1.58 -10.83 -17.64
CA GLN A 191 2.20 -10.75 -16.31
C GLN A 191 2.06 -9.34 -15.70
N VAL A 192 2.40 -8.30 -16.46
CA VAL A 192 2.24 -6.88 -16.05
C VAL A 192 0.78 -6.57 -15.70
N LYS A 193 -0.16 -7.17 -16.43
CA LYS A 193 -1.61 -6.96 -16.24
C LYS A 193 -2.24 -7.91 -15.22
N SER A 194 -1.46 -8.69 -14.49
CA SER A 194 -1.97 -9.66 -13.51
C SER A 194 -1.43 -9.40 -12.11
N PHE A 195 -2.32 -9.54 -11.12
CA PHE A 195 -1.98 -9.48 -9.70
C PHE A 195 -2.69 -10.61 -8.96
N ASN A 196 -1.96 -11.62 -8.51
CA ASN A 196 -2.53 -12.75 -7.80
C ASN A 196 -2.46 -12.53 -6.28
N ALA A 197 -3.61 -12.20 -5.69
CA ALA A 197 -3.74 -11.95 -4.25
C ALA A 197 -3.25 -13.13 -3.39
N THR A 198 -3.57 -14.36 -3.81
CA THR A 198 -3.24 -15.58 -3.07
C THR A 198 -1.74 -15.84 -3.06
N VAL A 199 -1.03 -15.46 -4.13
CA VAL A 199 0.43 -15.61 -4.22
C VAL A 199 1.15 -14.61 -3.33
N TYR A 200 0.64 -13.39 -3.21
CA TYR A 200 1.34 -12.29 -2.53
C TYR A 200 0.85 -11.99 -1.10
N ILE A 201 -0.15 -12.71 -0.59
CA ILE A 201 -0.68 -12.47 0.77
C ILE A 201 0.38 -12.67 1.86
N SER A 202 1.27 -13.64 1.71
CA SER A 202 2.35 -13.86 2.69
C SER A 202 3.36 -12.71 2.70
N VAL A 203 3.67 -12.14 1.54
CA VAL A 203 4.55 -10.98 1.40
C VAL A 203 3.91 -9.73 2.01
N TYR A 204 2.62 -9.50 1.73
CA TYR A 204 1.85 -8.43 2.37
C TYR A 204 1.86 -8.55 3.89
N LYS A 205 1.60 -9.75 4.43
CA LYS A 205 1.61 -9.98 5.87
C LYS A 205 2.99 -9.82 6.50
N ALA A 206 4.06 -10.13 5.77
CA ALA A 206 5.42 -9.86 6.23
C ALA A 206 5.69 -8.36 6.37
N HIS A 207 5.26 -7.54 5.40
CA HIS A 207 5.38 -6.08 5.49
C HIS A 207 4.54 -5.48 6.60
N GLU A 208 3.28 -5.93 6.76
CA GLU A 208 2.44 -5.52 7.89
C GLU A 208 3.13 -5.86 9.22
N ALA A 209 3.66 -7.07 9.37
CA ALA A 209 4.37 -7.47 10.59
C ALA A 209 5.59 -6.59 10.87
N THR A 210 6.30 -6.14 9.83
CA THR A 210 7.45 -5.22 9.96
C THR A 210 7.02 -3.86 10.48
N LEU A 211 5.95 -3.30 9.92
CA LEU A 211 5.41 -2.00 10.33
C LEU A 211 4.84 -2.07 11.75
N THR A 212 4.21 -3.18 12.12
CA THR A 212 3.77 -3.44 13.49
C THR A 212 4.95 -3.56 14.46
N GLN A 213 6.05 -4.22 14.08
CA GLN A 213 7.26 -4.28 14.90
C GLN A 213 7.88 -2.89 15.13
N ILE A 214 7.86 -2.01 14.12
CA ILE A 214 8.31 -0.62 14.26
C ILE A 214 7.41 0.12 15.26
N PHE A 215 6.08 -0.06 15.16
CA PHE A 215 5.12 0.52 16.10
C PHE A 215 5.36 0.04 17.54
N GLU A 216 5.54 -1.27 17.74
CA GLU A 216 5.83 -1.88 19.04
C GLU A 216 7.21 -1.46 19.59
N GLY A 217 8.19 -1.24 18.71
CA GLY A 217 9.53 -0.76 19.05
C GLY A 217 9.59 0.72 19.46
N GLY A 218 8.52 1.49 19.19
CA GLY A 218 8.38 2.86 19.67
C GLY A 218 7.38 3.67 18.83
N LYS A 219 6.28 4.12 19.46
CA LYS A 219 5.25 4.93 18.79
C LYS A 219 5.78 6.19 18.11
N LYS A 220 6.78 6.86 18.71
CA LYS A 220 7.41 8.05 18.12
C LYS A 220 8.18 7.72 16.84
N LYS A 221 8.86 6.58 16.79
CA LYS A 221 9.59 6.10 15.59
C LYS A 221 8.64 5.80 14.45
N TYR A 222 7.55 5.11 14.80
CA TYR A 222 6.48 4.83 13.86
C TYR A 222 5.84 6.12 13.34
N HIS A 223 5.50 7.05 14.22
CA HIS A 223 4.95 8.36 13.87
C HIS A 223 5.89 9.11 12.91
N ALA A 224 7.16 9.29 13.29
CA ALA A 224 8.16 9.97 12.47
C ALA A 224 8.30 9.33 11.08
N LEU A 225 8.28 8.00 11.00
CA LEU A 225 8.32 7.27 9.73
C LEU A 225 7.07 7.53 8.87
N MET A 226 5.87 7.30 9.43
CA MET A 226 4.63 7.36 8.66
C MET A 226 4.26 8.79 8.26
N THR A 227 4.53 9.76 9.12
CA THR A 227 4.38 11.19 8.81
C THR A 227 5.38 11.63 7.74
N ARG A 228 6.64 11.15 7.81
CA ARG A 228 7.64 11.43 6.76
C ARG A 228 7.19 10.89 5.40
N LEU A 229 6.71 9.65 5.37
CA LEU A 229 6.17 9.07 4.14
C LEU A 229 4.98 9.87 3.63
N TYR A 230 4.05 10.25 4.52
CA TYR A 230 2.90 11.08 4.16
C TYR A 230 3.33 12.40 3.52
N LYS A 231 4.26 13.13 4.15
CA LYS A 231 4.80 14.40 3.65
C LYS A 231 5.48 14.20 2.28
N ALA A 232 6.28 13.15 2.13
CA ALA A 232 6.98 12.85 0.88
C ALA A 232 6.01 12.56 -0.28
N VAL A 233 4.93 11.80 -0.04
CA VAL A 233 3.96 11.45 -1.10
C VAL A 233 3.06 12.61 -1.48
N CYS A 234 2.82 13.57 -0.58
CA CYS A 234 2.00 14.74 -0.88
C CYS A 234 2.76 15.84 -1.65
N VAL A 235 4.09 15.87 -1.56
CA VAL A 235 4.93 16.96 -2.11
C VAL A 235 5.53 16.65 -3.47
N SER A 236 5.58 15.38 -3.92
CA SER A 236 6.62 14.90 -4.84
C SER A 236 6.89 15.73 -6.11
N ASP A 237 7.92 16.58 -6.00
CA ASP A 237 9.08 16.67 -6.88
C ASP A 237 10.35 16.46 -6.00
N ASN A 238 10.88 15.22 -5.96
CA ASN A 238 12.16 14.73 -5.39
C ASN A 238 12.77 15.37 -4.11
N VAL A 239 12.78 14.64 -2.99
CA VAL A 239 13.55 15.00 -1.77
C VAL A 239 14.43 13.82 -1.28
N LEU A 240 15.73 14.05 -1.10
CA LEU A 240 16.74 13.13 -0.53
C LEU A 240 16.74 13.13 1.01
N LEU A 241 16.96 11.97 1.64
CA LEU A 241 16.91 11.78 3.12
C LEU A 241 18.25 11.27 3.74
N PRO A 242 18.58 11.62 5.01
CA PRO A 242 19.83 11.24 5.71
C PRO A 242 19.70 10.06 6.71
N SER A 243 20.82 9.42 7.10
CA SER A 243 20.95 7.99 7.48
C SER A 243 21.41 7.64 8.94
N GLY A 244 21.07 6.42 9.43
CA GLY A 244 21.38 5.79 10.75
C GLY A 244 21.29 4.23 10.76
N ALA A 245 21.82 3.53 11.79
CA ALA A 245 22.41 2.15 11.84
C ALA A 245 21.51 0.88 11.73
N LEU A 246 21.47 -0.20 12.60
CA LEU A 246 20.70 -1.50 12.42
C LEU A 246 20.16 -2.30 13.66
N SER A 247 18.94 -2.90 13.59
CA SER A 247 18.53 -4.34 13.75
C SER A 247 17.08 -4.78 13.28
N ASN A 248 17.04 -6.00 12.68
CA ASN A 248 16.00 -7.05 12.36
C ASN A 248 14.88 -6.85 11.30
N PHE A 249 14.85 -7.71 10.25
CA PHE A 249 15.24 -7.40 8.84
C PHE A 249 16.74 -7.11 8.83
N ASP A 250 17.55 -7.85 8.05
CA ASP A 250 19.02 -7.68 8.08
C ASP A 250 19.45 -6.20 7.95
N TYR A 251 18.59 -5.40 7.33
CA TYR A 251 18.74 -3.96 7.18
C TYR A 251 17.81 -3.08 8.02
N LEU A 252 16.81 -3.53 8.79
CA LEU A 252 16.02 -2.58 9.60
C LEU A 252 16.87 -2.05 10.76
N ASP A 253 16.69 -0.80 11.19
CA ASP A 253 17.24 -0.26 12.43
C ASP A 253 16.27 0.43 13.35
N LEU A 254 15.71 -0.34 14.27
CA LEU A 254 14.91 0.26 15.31
C LEU A 254 15.72 1.23 16.20
N SER A 255 17.04 1.07 16.34
CA SER A 255 17.83 1.86 17.29
C SER A 255 18.17 3.28 16.79
N ALA A 256 18.41 3.47 15.49
CA ALA A 256 18.71 4.78 14.91
C ALA A 256 17.56 5.40 14.11
N MET A 257 16.37 4.82 14.13
CA MET A 257 15.18 5.48 13.61
C MET A 257 14.89 6.79 14.35
N SER A 258 14.54 7.83 13.60
CA SER A 258 14.12 9.14 14.10
C SER A 258 12.93 9.03 15.06
N GLU A 259 12.93 9.83 16.12
CA GLU A 259 11.78 10.01 17.04
C GLU A 259 11.17 11.41 16.97
N ASP A 260 11.79 12.30 16.19
CA ASP A 260 11.38 13.68 15.94
C ASP A 260 10.20 13.77 14.97
#